data_AF-A0A9P5ZDL0-F1
#
_entry.id   AF-A0A9P5ZDL0-F1
#
_cell.length_a   1.000
_cell.length_b   1.000
_cell.length_c   1.000
_cell.angle_alpha   90.00
_cell.angle_beta   90.00
_cell.angle_gamma   90.00
#
_symmetry.space_group_name_H-M   'P 1'
#
loop_
_entity.id
_entity.type
_entity.pdbx_description
1 polymer ?
#
loop_
_entity_poly.entity_id
_entity_poly.type
_entity_poly.pdbx_seq_one_letter_code
_entity_poly.pdbx_strand_id
1 'polypeptide(L)'
;MSPSILGLPTVPAELKPLAAYIQRAEELNNQDKIVSYWCAYYAAQVGIGLKSRDPASRDYLFALLGSLERLKAEIGANDAIDLESVSSAYVENFALKVFANADNEDRSGRATRSTAKKFLAAANFLEVLKTFPKSDVSESNEDKIRYSKWKAADIAKAFREGRKPVPGPPGWAEE
;
A
#
# COMPACT_ATOMS: atom_id res chain seq x y z
N MET A 1 14.84 -7.89 -15.36
CA MET A 1 13.76 -7.07 -14.79
C MET A 1 12.51 -7.41 -15.55
N SER A 2 11.45 -7.86 -14.88
CA SER A 2 10.15 -8.02 -15.54
C SER A 2 9.66 -6.65 -16.01
N PRO A 3 9.03 -6.53 -17.18
CA PRO A 3 8.49 -5.26 -17.64
C PRO A 3 7.44 -4.76 -16.64
N SER A 4 7.45 -3.45 -16.34
CA SER A 4 6.44 -2.82 -15.48
C SER A 4 5.06 -3.01 -16.10
N ILE A 5 4.12 -3.54 -15.32
CA ILE A 5 2.72 -3.72 -15.77
C ILE A 5 2.08 -2.35 -16.04
N LEU A 6 2.47 -1.34 -15.27
CA LEU A 6 2.03 0.04 -15.44
C LEU A 6 2.80 0.78 -16.55
N GLY A 7 3.74 0.13 -17.24
CA GLY A 7 4.57 0.75 -18.28
C GLY A 7 5.51 1.84 -17.75
N LEU A 8 5.87 1.78 -16.46
CA LEU A 8 6.73 2.78 -15.83
C LEU A 8 8.22 2.43 -16.01
N PRO A 9 9.10 3.44 -16.15
CA PRO A 9 10.54 3.22 -16.07
C PRO A 9 10.96 2.85 -14.64
N THR A 10 12.24 2.56 -14.42
CA THR A 10 12.74 2.31 -13.06
C THR A 10 12.56 3.54 -12.18
N VAL A 11 12.10 3.34 -10.94
CA VAL A 11 11.91 4.43 -9.97
C VAL A 11 13.23 5.17 -9.72
N PRO A 12 13.31 6.49 -9.99
CA PRO A 12 14.49 7.30 -9.73
C PRO A 12 14.85 7.32 -8.24
N ALA A 13 16.14 7.57 -7.93
CA ALA A 13 16.63 7.57 -6.54
C ALA A 13 15.92 8.59 -5.65
N GLU A 14 15.63 9.79 -6.16
CA GLU A 14 14.89 10.83 -5.44
C GLU A 14 13.42 10.44 -5.16
N LEU A 15 12.88 9.52 -5.95
CA LEU A 15 11.51 9.00 -5.82
C LEU A 15 11.47 7.63 -5.13
N LYS A 16 12.55 7.21 -4.47
CA LYS A 16 12.58 5.97 -3.68
C LYS A 16 11.39 5.79 -2.72
N PRO A 17 10.85 6.83 -2.06
CA PRO A 17 9.66 6.69 -1.21
C PRO A 17 8.43 6.13 -1.93
N LEU A 18 8.33 6.24 -3.25
CA LEU A 18 7.19 5.77 -4.05
C LEU A 18 7.21 4.25 -4.27
N ALA A 19 8.41 3.64 -4.20
CA ALA A 19 8.63 2.27 -4.65
C ALA A 19 7.68 1.26 -3.99
N ALA A 20 7.38 1.44 -2.70
CA ALA A 20 6.49 0.57 -1.96
C ALA A 20 5.04 0.62 -2.47
N TYR A 21 4.55 1.78 -2.90
CA TYR A 21 3.19 1.97 -3.41
C TYR A 21 3.08 1.58 -4.88
N ILE A 22 4.11 1.87 -5.68
CA ILE A 22 4.19 1.41 -7.07
C ILE A 22 4.20 -0.13 -7.14
N GLN A 23 4.97 -0.78 -6.27
CA GLN A 23 4.95 -2.24 -6.18
C GLN A 23 3.54 -2.78 -5.86
N ARG A 24 2.81 -2.15 -4.93
CA ARG A 24 1.42 -2.54 -4.61
C ARG A 24 0.48 -2.35 -5.79
N ALA A 25 0.63 -1.25 -6.52
CA ALA A 25 -0.14 -1.00 -7.73
C ALA A 25 0.11 -2.10 -8.79
N GLU A 26 1.37 -2.44 -9.05
CA GLU A 26 1.71 -3.51 -10.00
C GLU A 26 1.16 -4.88 -9.59
N GLU A 27 1.27 -5.25 -8.32
CA GLU A 27 0.75 -6.53 -7.80
C GLU A 27 -0.78 -6.65 -7.95
N LEU A 28 -1.50 -5.53 -7.82
CA LEU A 28 -2.96 -5.51 -7.87
C LEU A 28 -3.53 -5.21 -9.24
N ASN A 29 -2.73 -4.79 -10.22
CA ASN A 29 -3.22 -4.37 -11.53
C ASN A 29 -4.16 -5.40 -12.21
N ASN A 30 -3.94 -6.69 -11.98
CA ASN A 30 -4.77 -7.75 -12.54
C ASN A 30 -5.82 -8.31 -11.57
N GLN A 31 -5.67 -8.08 -10.26
CA GLN A 31 -6.54 -8.63 -9.22
C GLN A 31 -7.61 -7.62 -8.78
N ASP A 32 -7.22 -6.37 -8.61
CA ASP A 32 -8.06 -5.26 -8.17
C ASP A 32 -7.54 -3.96 -8.78
N LYS A 33 -8.11 -3.59 -9.93
CA LYS A 33 -7.71 -2.38 -10.66
C LYS A 33 -8.01 -1.09 -9.88
N ILE A 34 -9.02 -1.10 -9.00
CA ILE A 34 -9.41 0.08 -8.21
C ILE A 34 -8.34 0.36 -7.16
N VAL A 35 -7.92 -0.65 -6.40
CA VAL A 35 -6.84 -0.48 -5.41
C VAL A 35 -5.50 -0.24 -6.10
N SER A 36 -5.25 -0.85 -7.27
CA SER A 36 -4.09 -0.53 -8.11
C SER A 36 -4.03 0.96 -8.44
N TYR A 37 -5.14 1.53 -8.93
CA TYR A 37 -5.27 2.95 -9.23
C TYR A 37 -4.98 3.82 -8.00
N TRP A 38 -5.59 3.52 -6.85
CA TRP A 38 -5.37 4.33 -5.64
C TRP A 38 -3.94 4.23 -5.09
N CYS A 39 -3.28 3.08 -5.21
CA CYS A 39 -1.86 2.95 -4.86
C CYS A 39 -0.97 3.82 -5.77
N ALA A 40 -1.22 3.81 -7.08
CA ALA A 40 -0.50 4.64 -8.04
C ALA A 40 -0.80 6.14 -7.82
N TYR A 41 -2.05 6.48 -7.47
CA TYR A 41 -2.50 7.84 -7.21
C TYR A 41 -1.80 8.41 -5.97
N TYR A 42 -1.77 7.64 -4.87
CA TYR A 42 -1.06 8.01 -3.67
C TYR A 42 0.45 8.18 -3.93
N ALA A 43 1.05 7.27 -4.71
CA ALA A 43 2.45 7.40 -5.12
C ALA A 43 2.71 8.71 -5.89
N ALA A 44 1.82 9.10 -6.80
CA ALA A 44 1.91 10.36 -7.51
C ALA A 44 1.81 11.57 -6.56
N GLN A 45 0.86 11.56 -5.62
CA GLN A 45 0.74 12.60 -4.60
C GLN A 45 2.02 12.74 -3.76
N VAL A 46 2.57 11.62 -3.27
CA VAL A 46 3.83 11.62 -2.52
C VAL A 46 4.97 12.17 -3.37
N GLY A 47 5.11 11.71 -4.62
CA GLY A 47 6.17 12.13 -5.53
C GLY A 47 6.13 13.61 -5.88
N ILE A 48 4.94 14.14 -6.17
CA ILE A 48 4.74 15.58 -6.40
C ILE A 48 5.11 16.37 -5.13
N GLY A 49 4.75 15.86 -3.95
CA GLY A 49 5.08 16.44 -2.65
C GLY A 49 6.59 16.53 -2.36
N LEU A 50 7.41 15.65 -2.94
CA LEU A 50 8.87 15.67 -2.80
C LEU A 50 9.53 16.86 -3.53
N LYS A 51 8.83 17.51 -4.47
CA LYS A 51 9.31 18.69 -5.21
C LYS A 51 10.69 18.51 -5.87
N SER A 52 10.98 17.29 -6.34
CA SER A 52 12.21 16.99 -7.08
C SER A 52 12.34 17.88 -8.32
N ARG A 53 13.57 18.35 -8.57
CA ARG A 53 13.90 19.18 -9.74
C ARG A 53 14.64 18.40 -10.82
N ASP A 54 15.05 17.17 -10.51
CA ASP A 54 15.75 16.30 -11.44
C ASP A 54 14.86 15.93 -12.65
N PRO A 55 15.37 16.01 -13.89
CA PRO A 55 14.61 15.65 -15.08
C PRO A 55 14.04 14.23 -15.04
N ALA A 56 14.80 13.23 -14.57
CA ALA A 56 14.32 11.85 -14.57
C ALA A 56 13.16 11.64 -13.59
N SER A 57 13.17 12.33 -12.45
CA SER A 57 12.02 12.35 -11.53
C SER A 57 10.78 12.98 -12.15
N ARG A 58 10.93 14.08 -12.90
CA ARG A 58 9.80 14.72 -13.61
C ARG A 58 9.23 13.80 -14.68
N ASP A 59 10.09 13.22 -15.51
CA ASP A 59 9.69 12.29 -16.57
C ASP A 59 8.97 11.07 -16.00
N TYR A 60 9.47 10.53 -14.88
CA TYR A 60 8.81 9.44 -14.17
C TYR A 60 7.42 9.84 -13.68
N LEU A 61 7.26 11.02 -13.07
CA LEU A 61 5.96 11.48 -12.58
C LEU A 61 4.98 11.73 -13.73
N PHE A 62 5.44 12.27 -14.87
CA PHE A 62 4.60 12.38 -16.07
C PHE A 62 4.14 11.02 -16.59
N ALA A 63 5.05 10.04 -16.66
CA ALA A 63 4.69 8.67 -17.05
C ALA A 63 3.66 8.06 -16.07
N LEU A 64 3.83 8.29 -14.76
CA LEU A 64 2.91 7.84 -13.72
C LEU A 64 1.51 8.46 -13.87
N LEU A 65 1.42 9.77 -14.15
CA LEU A 65 0.14 10.42 -14.43
C LEU A 65 -0.53 9.84 -15.67
N GLY A 66 0.22 9.61 -16.75
CA GLY A 66 -0.31 8.93 -17.94
C GLY A 66 -0.79 7.51 -17.66
N SER A 67 -0.14 6.78 -16.75
CA SER A 67 -0.62 5.46 -16.30
C SER A 67 -1.91 5.53 -15.48
N LEU A 68 -2.09 6.57 -14.66
CA LEU A 68 -3.35 6.81 -13.94
C LEU A 68 -4.51 7.09 -14.88
N GLU A 69 -4.28 7.88 -15.92
CA GLU A 69 -5.30 8.15 -16.95
C GLU A 69 -5.74 6.86 -17.67
N ARG A 70 -4.77 6.00 -18.06
CA ARG A 70 -5.08 4.70 -18.66
C ARG A 70 -5.84 3.78 -17.71
N LEU A 71 -5.40 3.66 -16.46
CA LEU A 71 -6.08 2.85 -15.45
C LEU A 71 -7.52 3.33 -15.25
N LYS A 72 -7.73 4.63 -15.11
CA LYS A 72 -9.07 5.20 -14.95
C LYS A 72 -9.95 4.90 -16.17
N ALA A 73 -9.41 5.01 -17.38
CA ALA A 73 -10.14 4.67 -18.61
C ALA A 73 -10.50 3.17 -18.69
N GLU A 74 -9.58 2.28 -18.30
CA GLU A 74 -9.82 0.82 -18.26
C GLU A 74 -10.84 0.41 -17.20
N ILE A 75 -10.89 1.10 -16.06
CA ILE A 75 -11.89 0.87 -15.00
C ILE A 75 -13.27 1.35 -15.46
N GLY A 76 -13.32 2.47 -16.18
CA GLY A 76 -14.56 3.11 -16.60
C GLY A 76 -15.26 3.83 -15.45
N ALA A 77 -16.54 4.18 -15.65
CA ALA A 77 -17.35 4.83 -14.63
C ALA A 77 -17.50 3.91 -13.40
N ASN A 78 -17.06 4.38 -12.23
CA ASN A 78 -17.08 3.59 -11.02
C ASN A 78 -17.09 4.50 -9.78
N ASP A 79 -18.07 4.32 -8.90
CA ASP A 79 -18.20 5.13 -7.68
C ASP A 79 -16.96 5.03 -6.77
N ALA A 80 -16.25 3.89 -6.75
CA ALA A 80 -15.01 3.71 -5.99
C ALA A 80 -13.79 4.41 -6.63
N ILE A 81 -14.00 5.18 -7.71
CA ILE A 81 -13.05 6.10 -8.32
C ILE A 81 -13.61 7.54 -8.31
N ASP A 82 -14.90 7.70 -8.55
CA ASP A 82 -15.51 9.02 -8.80
C ASP A 82 -16.14 9.67 -7.56
N LEU A 83 -16.45 8.89 -6.50
CA LEU A 83 -17.00 9.37 -5.24
C LEU A 83 -16.00 9.14 -4.10
N GLU A 84 -15.53 10.22 -3.47
CA GLU A 84 -14.49 10.16 -2.42
C GLU A 84 -14.86 9.24 -1.25
N SER A 85 -16.11 9.29 -0.76
CA SER A 85 -16.57 8.46 0.36
C SER A 85 -16.56 6.96 0.03
N VAL A 86 -16.98 6.61 -1.19
CA VAL A 86 -16.96 5.22 -1.69
C VAL A 86 -15.54 4.75 -1.93
N SER A 87 -14.69 5.62 -2.47
CA SER A 87 -13.27 5.35 -2.72
C SER A 87 -12.52 5.05 -1.41
N SER A 88 -12.69 5.90 -0.40
CA SER A 88 -12.12 5.71 0.92
C SER A 88 -12.58 4.40 1.55
N ALA A 89 -13.89 4.15 1.57
CA ALA A 89 -14.44 2.92 2.15
C ALA A 89 -13.95 1.66 1.42
N TYR A 90 -13.79 1.72 0.09
CA TYR A 90 -13.27 0.60 -0.70
C TYR A 90 -11.83 0.25 -0.32
N VAL A 91 -10.95 1.26 -0.30
CA VAL A 91 -9.53 1.11 0.06
C VAL A 91 -9.38 0.68 1.51
N GLU A 92 -10.18 1.24 2.43
CA GLU A 92 -10.12 0.92 3.86
C GLU A 92 -10.50 -0.54 4.11
N ASN A 93 -11.64 -0.99 3.56
CA ASN A 93 -12.06 -2.38 3.67
C ASN A 93 -11.03 -3.36 3.09
N PHE A 94 -10.39 -2.98 1.98
CA PHE A 94 -9.31 -3.77 1.41
C PHE A 94 -8.10 -3.84 2.36
N ALA A 95 -7.65 -2.70 2.88
CA ALA A 95 -6.52 -2.62 3.78
C ALA A 95 -6.74 -3.41 5.08
N LEU A 96 -7.93 -3.29 5.67
CA LEU A 96 -8.34 -4.01 6.88
C LEU A 96 -8.39 -5.53 6.66
N LYS A 97 -8.85 -6.01 5.50
CA LYS A 97 -8.80 -7.44 5.16
C LYS A 97 -7.37 -7.97 5.09
N VAL A 98 -6.45 -7.22 4.47
CA VAL A 98 -5.03 -7.60 4.41
C VAL A 98 -4.40 -7.60 5.80
N PHE A 99 -4.71 -6.59 6.61
CA PHE A 99 -4.29 -6.51 8.01
C PHE A 99 -4.77 -7.71 8.83
N ALA A 100 -6.08 -7.99 8.82
CA ALA A 100 -6.69 -9.07 9.58
C ALA A 100 -6.14 -10.44 9.16
N ASN A 101 -5.84 -10.63 7.87
CA ASN A 101 -5.18 -11.86 7.40
C ASN A 101 -3.80 -12.05 8.05
N ALA A 102 -2.97 -11.00 8.06
CA ALA A 102 -1.64 -11.04 8.67
C ALA A 102 -1.71 -11.21 10.20
N ASP A 103 -2.63 -10.49 10.86
CA ASP A 103 -2.83 -10.56 12.31
C ASP A 103 -3.29 -11.95 12.75
N ASN A 104 -4.25 -12.55 12.05
CA ASN A 104 -4.72 -13.90 12.37
C ASN A 104 -3.64 -14.97 12.22
N GLU A 105 -2.77 -14.87 11.20
CA GLU A 105 -1.60 -15.76 11.05
C GLU A 105 -0.62 -15.61 12.20
N ASP A 106 -0.35 -14.37 12.61
CA ASP A 106 0.59 -14.07 13.66
C ASP A 106 0.10 -14.50 15.04
N ARG A 107 -1.14 -14.13 15.40
CA ARG A 107 -1.76 -14.45 16.69
C ARG A 107 -1.98 -15.95 16.89
N SER A 108 -2.16 -16.69 15.80
CA SER A 108 -2.24 -18.16 15.85
C SER A 108 -0.87 -18.84 15.93
N GLY A 109 0.23 -18.08 16.05
CA GLY A 109 1.59 -18.61 16.12
C GLY A 109 2.08 -19.25 14.83
N ARG A 110 1.45 -18.92 13.70
CA ARG A 110 1.76 -19.41 12.34
C ARG A 110 2.44 -18.35 11.47
N ALA A 111 2.98 -17.30 12.07
CA ALA A 111 3.70 -16.26 11.34
C ALA A 111 4.82 -16.85 10.47
N THR A 112 4.84 -16.45 9.20
CA THR A 112 5.88 -16.81 8.23
C THR A 112 6.57 -15.55 7.67
N ARG A 113 7.61 -15.74 6.84
CA ARG A 113 8.16 -14.63 6.04
C ARG A 113 7.08 -13.97 5.17
N SER A 114 6.05 -14.71 4.76
CA SER A 114 4.92 -14.16 4.01
C SER A 114 4.05 -13.28 4.91
N THR A 115 3.85 -13.64 6.17
CA THR A 115 3.10 -12.84 7.15
C THR A 115 3.75 -11.46 7.35
N ALA A 116 5.09 -11.40 7.44
CA ALA A 116 5.81 -10.12 7.48
C ALA A 116 5.54 -9.25 6.23
N LYS A 117 5.52 -9.86 5.03
CA LYS A 117 5.20 -9.15 3.79
C LYS A 117 3.75 -8.65 3.76
N LYS A 118 2.80 -9.43 4.28
CA LYS A 118 1.38 -9.05 4.38
C LYS A 118 1.18 -7.88 5.33
N PHE A 119 1.83 -7.87 6.50
CA PHE A 119 1.81 -6.70 7.39
C PHE A 119 2.39 -5.47 6.70
N LEU A 120 3.52 -5.59 6.00
CA LEU A 120 4.07 -4.46 5.25
C LEU A 120 3.11 -3.97 4.16
N ALA A 121 2.43 -4.88 3.46
CA ALA A 121 1.41 -4.52 2.48
C ALA A 121 0.20 -3.82 3.14
N ALA A 122 -0.28 -4.32 4.27
CA ALA A 122 -1.36 -3.70 5.05
C ALA A 122 -1.00 -2.26 5.46
N ALA A 123 0.22 -2.04 5.96
CA ALA A 123 0.70 -0.70 6.29
C ALA A 123 0.65 0.24 5.08
N ASN A 124 1.12 -0.23 3.91
CA ASN A 124 1.10 0.57 2.69
C ASN A 124 -0.33 0.91 2.26
N PHE A 125 -1.26 -0.05 2.31
CA PHE A 125 -2.67 0.18 1.92
C PHE A 125 -3.38 1.13 2.88
N LEU A 126 -3.11 1.02 4.19
CA LEU A 126 -3.63 1.98 5.17
C LEU A 126 -3.06 3.38 4.95
N GLU A 127 -1.80 3.51 4.52
CA GLU A 127 -1.23 4.82 4.17
C GLU A 127 -1.88 5.45 2.93
N VAL A 128 -2.36 4.64 1.97
CA VAL A 128 -3.11 5.14 0.79
C VAL A 128 -4.37 5.89 1.21
N LEU A 129 -4.95 5.61 2.39
CA LEU A 129 -6.10 6.38 2.89
C LEU A 129 -5.81 7.87 3.10
N LYS A 130 -4.53 8.25 3.22
CA LYS A 130 -4.10 9.65 3.31
C LYS A 130 -4.37 10.44 2.01
N THR A 131 -4.74 9.76 0.93
CA THR A 131 -5.25 10.39 -0.29
C THR A 131 -6.59 11.10 -0.06
N PHE A 132 -7.41 10.64 0.89
CA PHE A 132 -8.78 11.12 1.09
C PHE A 132 -8.83 12.12 2.25
N PRO A 133 -8.89 13.44 1.98
CA PRO A 133 -8.78 14.47 3.03
C PRO A 133 -9.99 14.52 3.98
N LYS A 134 -11.15 13.95 3.59
CA LYS A 134 -12.32 13.83 4.47
C LYS A 134 -12.46 12.46 5.14
N SER A 135 -11.62 11.49 4.80
CA SER A 135 -11.47 10.34 5.67
C SER A 135 -10.60 10.82 6.82
N ASP A 136 -11.18 11.04 7.99
CA ASP A 136 -10.37 11.03 9.20
C ASP A 136 -9.62 9.71 9.15
N VAL A 137 -8.33 9.72 8.78
CA VAL A 137 -7.47 8.56 8.99
C VAL A 137 -7.51 8.40 10.50
N SER A 138 -8.40 7.52 10.93
CA SER A 138 -8.77 7.44 12.33
C SER A 138 -7.51 7.15 13.13
N GLU A 139 -7.48 7.57 14.39
CA GLU A 139 -6.37 7.22 15.28
C GLU A 139 -6.10 5.69 15.26
N SER A 140 -7.18 4.91 15.12
CA SER A 140 -7.17 3.47 14.86
C SER A 140 -6.39 3.04 13.61
N ASN A 141 -6.48 3.76 12.50
CA ASN A 141 -5.75 3.46 11.26
C ASN A 141 -4.25 3.80 11.39
N GLU A 142 -3.91 4.93 12.03
CA GLU A 142 -2.51 5.27 12.32
C GLU A 142 -1.84 4.25 13.24
N ASP A 143 -2.54 3.76 14.25
CA ASP A 143 -2.03 2.70 15.11
C ASP A 143 -1.85 1.37 14.38
N LYS A 144 -2.79 1.00 13.50
CA LYS A 144 -2.65 -0.18 12.65
C LYS A 144 -1.46 -0.08 11.70
N ILE A 145 -1.16 1.11 11.16
CA ILE A 145 0.05 1.35 10.35
C ILE A 145 1.31 1.09 11.18
N ARG A 146 1.40 1.70 12.37
CA ARG A 146 2.56 1.53 13.27
C ARG A 146 2.74 0.08 13.68
N TYR A 147 1.66 -0.58 14.11
CA TYR A 147 1.66 -1.98 14.50
C TYR A 147 2.11 -2.88 13.35
N SER A 148 1.56 -2.68 12.15
CA SER A 148 1.91 -3.46 10.96
C SER A 148 3.39 -3.33 10.61
N LYS A 149 3.95 -2.11 10.63
CA LYS A 149 5.38 -1.88 10.37
C LYS A 149 6.26 -2.56 11.43
N TRP A 150 5.89 -2.43 12.70
CA TRP A 150 6.59 -3.09 13.80
C TRP A 150 6.57 -4.62 13.67
N LYS A 151 5.40 -5.22 13.46
CA LYS A 151 5.25 -6.68 13.27
C LYS A 151 6.01 -7.19 12.05
N ALA A 152 5.94 -6.47 10.93
CA ALA A 152 6.70 -6.83 9.73
C ALA A 152 8.20 -6.89 10.02
N ALA A 153 8.75 -5.88 10.73
CA ALA A 153 10.15 -5.84 11.10
C ALA A 153 10.53 -6.93 12.11
N ASP A 154 9.71 -7.15 13.15
CA ASP A 154 9.95 -8.15 14.18
C ASP A 154 9.95 -9.58 13.61
N ILE A 155 8.92 -9.94 12.84
CA ILE A 155 8.82 -11.25 12.18
C ILE A 155 10.00 -11.46 11.23
N ALA A 156 10.33 -10.46 10.41
CA ALA A 156 11.46 -10.55 9.49
C ALA A 156 12.81 -10.72 10.22
N LYS A 157 12.99 -10.04 11.36
CA LYS A 157 14.19 -10.17 12.20
C LYS A 157 14.28 -11.56 12.83
N ALA A 158 13.18 -12.08 13.39
CA ALA A 158 13.16 -13.43 13.96
C ALA A 158 13.61 -14.48 12.94
N PHE A 159 13.08 -14.43 11.70
CA PHE A 159 13.49 -15.34 10.63
C PHE A 159 14.94 -15.14 10.14
N ARG A 160 15.51 -13.94 10.27
CA ARG A 160 16.92 -13.69 9.95
C ARG A 160 17.85 -14.29 10.99
N GLU A 161 17.41 -14.32 12.24
CA GLU A 161 18.15 -14.83 13.39
C GLU A 161 17.89 -16.32 13.69
N GLY A 162 17.08 -17.00 12.86
CA GLY A 162 16.71 -18.41 13.08
C GLY A 162 15.76 -18.63 14.27
N ARG A 163 15.14 -17.56 14.79
CA ARG A 163 14.16 -17.63 15.88
C ARG A 163 12.74 -17.77 15.34
N LYS A 164 11.87 -18.38 16.14
CA LYS A 164 10.41 -18.34 15.90
C LYS A 164 9.88 -16.94 16.26
N PRO A 165 9.06 -16.29 15.41
CA PRO A 165 8.39 -15.04 15.75
C PRO A 165 7.49 -15.19 16.99
N VAL A 166 7.41 -14.15 17.80
CA VAL A 166 6.52 -14.10 18.97
C VAL A 166 5.14 -13.62 18.50
N PRO A 167 4.05 -14.37 18.78
CA PRO A 167 2.70 -13.93 18.47
C PRO A 167 2.38 -12.56 19.09
N GLY A 168 1.64 -11.74 18.36
CA GLY A 168 1.16 -10.45 18.85
C GLY A 168 0.23 -10.58 20.06
N PRO A 169 0.13 -9.54 20.90
CA PRO A 169 -0.78 -9.55 22.05
C PRO A 169 -2.24 -9.69 21.58
N PRO A 170 -3.15 -10.23 22.41
CA PRO A 170 -4.54 -10.51 22.02
C PRO A 170 -5.45 -9.32 21.65
N GLY A 171 -4.93 -8.10 21.49
CA GLY A 171 -5.70 -6.86 21.70
C GLY A 171 -6.15 -6.05 20.47
N TRP A 172 -6.15 -6.61 19.24
CA TRP A 172 -6.68 -5.89 18.05
C TRP A 172 -7.88 -6.58 17.39
N ALA A 173 -8.42 -7.64 18.01
CA ALA A 173 -9.73 -8.15 17.60
C ALA A 173 -10.75 -7.02 17.81
N GLU A 174 -11.41 -6.62 16.73
CA GLU A 174 -12.54 -5.70 16.69
C GLU A 174 -13.46 -5.89 17.92
N GLU A 175 -13.74 -4.79 18.62
CA GLU A 175 -15.10 -4.58 19.14
C GLU A 175 -16.04 -4.29 17.97
#